data_AF-A0A1V5Z9D4-F1
#
_entry.id   AF-A0A1V5Z9D4-F1
#
_cell.length_a   1.000
_cell.length_b   1.000
_cell.length_c   1.000
_cell.angle_alpha   90.00
_cell.angle_beta   90.00
_cell.angle_gamma   90.00
#
_symmetry.space_group_name_H-M   'P 1'
#
loop_
_entity.id
_entity.type
_entity.pdbx_description
1 polymer ?
#
loop_
_entity_poly.entity_id
_entity_poly.type
_entity_poly.pdbx_seq_one_letter_code
_entity_poly.pdbx_strand_id
1 'polypeptide(L)'
;MRDSGLLHALLGIGSRRDLEHHPKVGASWEGYAVEEALKALQPDDAYYWATYNGAELDLLLFKRGHRIGVECKRADAPTLTPSMRVAMTDLKLDELYVVYPGEKRYPLADKVTVVPLAEFAGAL
;
A
#
# COMPACT_ATOMS: atom_id res chain seq x y z
N MET A 1 13.80 -14.38 -16.15
CA MET A 1 14.29 -13.53 -15.05
C MET A 1 13.34 -12.34 -14.95
N ARG A 2 12.89 -12.04 -13.74
CA ARG A 2 11.69 -11.23 -13.43
C ARG A 2 11.94 -9.74 -13.62
N ASP A 3 11.04 -9.11 -14.36
CA ASP A 3 11.04 -7.71 -14.74
C ASP A 3 10.89 -6.76 -13.55
N SER A 4 12.03 -6.22 -13.10
CA SER A 4 12.10 -4.89 -12.48
C SER A 4 12.05 -3.76 -13.55
N GLY A 5 11.80 -4.12 -14.82
CA GLY A 5 11.85 -3.22 -15.97
C GLY A 5 10.57 -2.41 -16.18
N LEU A 6 9.40 -2.93 -15.82
CA LEU A 6 8.13 -2.24 -16.09
C LEU A 6 7.81 -1.12 -15.09
N LEU A 7 8.44 -1.12 -13.91
CA LEU A 7 8.33 -0.03 -12.92
C LEU A 7 8.99 1.27 -13.41
N HIS A 8 10.02 1.16 -14.28
CA HIS A 8 10.76 2.32 -14.76
C HIS A 8 10.02 3.13 -15.83
N ALA A 9 8.97 2.59 -16.45
CA ALA A 9 8.24 3.28 -17.51
C ALA A 9 7.12 4.21 -17.00
N LEU A 10 6.69 4.07 -15.73
CA LEU A 10 5.55 4.83 -15.19
C LEU A 10 5.91 5.87 -14.12
N LEU A 11 7.12 5.85 -13.53
CA LEU A 11 7.43 6.73 -12.40
C LEU A 11 8.83 7.39 -12.41
N GLY A 12 9.45 7.59 -13.57
CA GLY A 12 10.40 8.70 -13.79
C GLY A 12 11.51 8.99 -12.75
N ILE A 13 12.09 7.99 -12.05
CA ILE A 13 13.21 8.23 -11.12
C ILE A 13 14.27 7.14 -11.28
N GLY A 14 15.48 7.58 -11.65
CA GLY A 14 16.62 6.72 -11.95
C GLY A 14 17.53 6.42 -10.75
N SER A 15 17.83 5.12 -10.62
CA SER A 15 19.04 4.52 -10.02
C SER A 15 19.10 4.24 -8.50
N ARG A 16 19.80 3.15 -8.19
CA ARG A 16 19.53 2.16 -7.13
C ARG A 16 20.58 2.15 -5.99
N ARG A 17 21.49 3.13 -5.88
CA ARG A 17 22.75 2.94 -5.12
C ARG A 17 23.01 3.83 -3.89
N ASP A 18 22.12 4.77 -3.53
CA ASP A 18 22.34 5.67 -2.37
C ASP A 18 21.44 5.35 -1.16
N LEU A 19 20.89 4.13 -1.09
CA LEU A 19 19.58 3.94 -0.48
C LEU A 19 19.57 3.61 1.02
N GLU A 20 20.67 3.19 1.65
CA GLU A 20 20.60 2.39 2.90
C GLU A 20 20.49 3.19 4.21
N HIS A 21 20.71 4.50 4.22
CA HIS A 21 20.50 5.38 5.40
C HIS A 21 19.72 6.68 5.08
N HIS A 22 19.03 6.70 3.96
CA HIS A 22 18.34 7.87 3.41
C HIS A 22 16.82 7.69 3.54
N PRO A 23 15.99 8.75 3.55
CA PRO A 23 14.53 8.68 3.33
C PRO A 23 14.09 7.77 2.16
N LYS A 24 15.03 7.40 1.28
CA LYS A 24 14.83 6.43 0.20
C LYS A 24 14.67 4.97 0.68
N VAL A 25 15.17 4.54 1.85
CA VAL A 25 14.91 3.16 2.37
C VAL A 25 13.42 2.96 2.63
N GLY A 26 12.79 3.96 3.27
CA GLY A 26 11.35 3.95 3.53
C GLY A 26 10.59 3.81 2.22
N ALA A 27 10.87 4.71 1.28
CA ALA A 27 10.24 4.71 -0.04
C ALA A 27 10.46 3.40 -0.83
N SER A 28 11.64 2.76 -0.74
CA SER A 28 11.87 1.47 -1.42
C SER A 28 11.17 0.30 -0.74
N TRP A 29 11.03 0.32 0.58
CA TRP A 29 10.23 -0.70 1.27
C TRP A 29 8.75 -0.54 0.91
N GLU A 30 8.25 0.70 0.92
CA GLU A 30 6.86 1.02 0.58
C GLU A 30 6.55 0.63 -0.88
N GLY A 31 7.45 0.95 -1.82
CA GLY A 31 7.33 0.51 -3.20
C GLY A 31 7.32 -1.02 -3.37
N TYR A 32 8.18 -1.74 -2.63
CA TYR A 32 8.17 -3.20 -2.61
C TYR A 32 6.86 -3.76 -2.04
N ALA A 33 6.38 -3.20 -0.92
CA ALA A 33 5.14 -3.63 -0.29
C ALA A 33 3.91 -3.43 -1.22
N VAL A 34 3.89 -2.33 -1.97
CA VAL A 34 2.88 -2.06 -3.02
C VAL A 34 2.92 -3.13 -4.12
N GLU A 35 4.10 -3.49 -4.62
CA GLU A 35 4.24 -4.53 -5.65
C GLU A 35 3.75 -5.90 -5.14
N GLU A 36 4.13 -6.28 -3.93
CA GLU A 36 3.70 -7.55 -3.33
C GLU A 36 2.19 -7.56 -3.07
N ALA A 37 1.61 -6.43 -2.66
CA ALA A 37 0.18 -6.29 -2.49
C ALA A 37 -0.58 -6.51 -3.81
N LEU A 38 -0.10 -5.95 -4.92
CA LEU A 38 -0.67 -6.18 -6.25
C LEU A 38 -0.55 -7.64 -6.69
N LYS A 39 0.59 -8.28 -6.45
CA LYS A 39 0.81 -9.71 -6.79
C LYS A 39 -0.09 -10.64 -6.00
N ALA A 40 -0.28 -10.37 -4.70
CA ALA A 40 -1.14 -11.16 -3.84
C ALA A 40 -2.62 -10.96 -4.18
N LEU A 41 -3.05 -9.71 -4.34
CA LEU A 41 -4.45 -9.43 -4.55
C LEU A 41 -4.91 -9.66 -5.98
N GLN A 42 -4.06 -9.58 -7.01
CA GLN A 42 -4.45 -9.71 -8.42
C GLN A 42 -5.79 -8.99 -8.72
N PRO A 43 -5.86 -7.68 -8.46
CA PRO A 43 -7.09 -6.92 -8.64
C PRO A 43 -7.45 -6.79 -10.12
N ASP A 44 -8.72 -6.54 -10.40
CA ASP A 44 -9.22 -6.22 -11.74
C ASP A 44 -8.65 -4.87 -12.21
N ASP A 45 -8.65 -3.89 -11.30
CA ASP A 45 -8.07 -2.55 -11.52
C ASP A 45 -7.32 -2.05 -10.27
N ALA A 46 -6.31 -1.20 -10.48
CA ALA A 46 -5.49 -0.61 -9.42
C ALA A 46 -5.12 0.84 -9.74
N TYR A 47 -5.25 1.73 -8.75
CA TYR A 47 -4.97 3.16 -8.90
C TYR A 47 -4.28 3.74 -7.66
N TYR A 48 -3.45 4.75 -7.86
CA TYR A 48 -3.10 5.70 -6.79
C TYR A 48 -4.22 6.74 -6.65
N TRP A 49 -4.53 7.18 -5.44
CA TRP A 49 -5.54 8.22 -5.21
C TRP A 49 -4.99 9.33 -4.31
N ALA A 50 -5.24 10.58 -4.72
CA ALA A 50 -4.94 11.75 -3.92
C ALA A 50 -6.00 12.84 -4.17
N THR A 51 -6.16 13.70 -3.18
CA THR A 51 -7.06 14.86 -3.23
C THR A 51 -6.28 16.16 -3.27
N TYR A 52 -6.94 17.24 -3.69
CA TYR A 52 -6.34 18.58 -3.65
C TYR A 52 -5.98 19.04 -2.22
N ASN A 53 -6.65 18.52 -1.19
CA ASN A 53 -6.38 18.87 0.21
C ASN A 53 -5.28 18.03 0.88
N GLY A 54 -4.61 17.15 0.12
CA GLY A 54 -3.47 16.36 0.60
C GLY A 54 -3.83 15.05 1.29
N ALA A 55 -5.09 14.58 1.25
CA ALA A 55 -5.38 13.18 1.57
C ALA A 55 -4.93 12.28 0.41
N GLU A 56 -4.23 11.20 0.75
CA GLU A 56 -3.63 10.25 -0.20
C GLU A 56 -3.97 8.81 0.22
N LEU A 57 -3.93 7.90 -0.77
CA LEU A 57 -4.06 6.46 -0.62
C LEU A 57 -3.11 5.77 -1.62
N ASP A 58 -2.20 4.94 -1.12
CA ASP A 58 -1.19 4.27 -1.96
C ASP A 58 -1.82 3.42 -3.08
N LEU A 59 -2.83 2.62 -2.73
CA LEU A 59 -3.59 1.81 -3.68
C LEU A 59 -5.09 1.82 -3.38
N LEU A 60 -5.88 2.17 -4.39
CA LEU A 60 -7.29 1.82 -4.55
C LEU A 60 -7.38 0.65 -5.53
N LEU A 61 -7.93 -0.46 -5.06
CA LEU A 61 -8.05 -1.70 -5.82
C LEU A 61 -9.51 -2.07 -6.02
N PHE A 62 -9.84 -2.58 -7.20
CA PHE A 62 -11.13 -3.19 -7.50
C PHE A 62 -10.93 -4.68 -7.66
N LYS A 63 -11.68 -5.48 -6.89
CA LYS A 63 -11.63 -6.94 -7.01
C LYS A 63 -13.02 -7.53 -6.86
N ARG A 64 -13.57 -8.11 -7.92
CA ARG A 64 -14.90 -8.76 -7.91
C ARG A 64 -16.00 -7.83 -7.36
N GLY A 65 -15.95 -6.55 -7.72
CA GLY A 65 -16.90 -5.55 -7.25
C GLY A 65 -16.62 -4.96 -5.87
N HIS A 66 -15.58 -5.41 -5.16
CA HIS A 66 -15.14 -4.83 -3.89
C HIS A 66 -14.08 -3.75 -4.12
N ARG A 67 -14.17 -2.66 -3.36
CA ARG A 67 -13.19 -1.58 -3.30
C ARG A 67 -12.30 -1.75 -2.08
N ILE A 68 -11.04 -2.04 -2.32
CA ILE A 68 -10.05 -2.32 -1.28
C ILE A 68 -9.02 -1.20 -1.31
N GLY A 69 -8.81 -0.54 -0.17
CA GLY A 69 -7.66 0.34 0.02
C GLY A 69 -6.46 -0.42 0.56
N VAL A 70 -5.26 -0.05 0.13
CA VAL A 70 -4.01 -0.51 0.75
C VAL A 70 -3.11 0.70 1.02
N GLU A 71 -2.54 0.74 2.22
CA GLU A 71 -1.54 1.71 2.70
C GLU A 71 -0.30 0.95 3.16
N CYS A 72 0.86 1.27 2.62
CA CYS A 72 2.12 0.65 3.02
C CYS A 72 2.85 1.59 3.99
N LYS A 73 3.08 1.13 5.22
CA LYS A 73 3.79 1.93 6.23
C LYS A 73 4.94 1.16 6.83
N ARG A 74 6.16 1.68 6.67
CA ARG A 74 7.34 1.18 7.38
C ARG A 74 7.40 1.72 8.82
N ALA A 75 6.37 1.44 9.61
CA ALA A 75 6.27 1.84 11.02
C ALA A 75 5.82 0.64 11.86
N ASP A 76 6.38 0.46 13.06
CA ASP A 76 6.14 -0.73 13.89
C ASP A 76 4.74 -0.78 14.55
N ALA A 77 4.07 0.37 14.66
CA ALA A 77 2.71 0.47 15.20
C ALA A 77 1.89 1.52 14.41
N PRO A 78 1.38 1.17 13.22
CA PRO A 78 0.55 2.06 12.45
C PRO A 78 -0.69 2.52 13.22
N THR A 79 -1.01 3.82 13.09
CA THR A 79 -2.19 4.45 13.69
C THR A 79 -3.14 4.95 12.60
N LEU A 80 -4.42 5.12 12.95
CA LEU A 80 -5.42 5.58 11.98
C LEU A 80 -5.18 7.04 11.60
N THR A 81 -4.85 7.30 10.34
CA THR A 81 -4.57 8.66 9.84
C THR A 81 -5.83 9.39 9.37
N PRO A 82 -5.81 10.73 9.27
CA PRO A 82 -6.87 11.48 8.61
C PRO A 82 -7.11 11.04 7.15
N SER A 83 -6.06 10.84 6.36
CA SER A 83 -6.18 10.41 4.96
C SER A 83 -6.92 9.09 4.82
N MET A 84 -6.64 8.11 5.70
CA MET A 84 -7.36 6.84 5.74
C MET A 84 -8.86 7.03 5.97
N ARG A 85 -9.25 7.93 6.88
CA ARG A 85 -10.67 8.24 7.14
C ARG A 85 -11.35 8.88 5.93
N VAL A 86 -10.66 9.80 5.26
CA VAL A 86 -11.18 10.45 4.04
C VAL A 86 -11.32 9.42 2.93
N ALA A 87 -10.29 8.60 2.67
CA ALA A 87 -10.32 7.55 1.66
C ALA A 87 -11.46 6.55 1.89
N MET A 88 -11.64 6.07 3.14
CA MET A 88 -12.76 5.19 3.51
C MET A 88 -14.11 5.81 3.14
N THR A 89 -14.28 7.12 3.35
CA THR A 89 -15.55 7.82 3.12
C THR A 89 -15.77 8.14 1.65
N ASP A 90 -14.81 8.81 1.01
CA ASP A 90 -14.95 9.37 -0.34
C ASP A 90 -14.97 8.26 -1.39
N LEU A 91 -14.12 7.25 -1.22
CA LEU A 91 -14.04 6.09 -2.12
C LEU A 91 -15.07 5.02 -1.76
N LYS A 92 -15.71 5.14 -0.59
CA LYS A 92 -16.63 4.16 0.01
C LYS A 92 -16.00 2.76 0.00
N LEU A 93 -14.79 2.66 0.55
CA LEU A 93 -14.04 1.41 0.61
C LEU A 93 -14.82 0.36 1.40
N ASP A 94 -14.79 -0.87 0.91
CA ASP A 94 -15.32 -2.02 1.62
C ASP A 94 -14.38 -2.43 2.75
N GLU A 95 -13.07 -2.37 2.50
CA GLU A 95 -12.00 -2.65 3.46
C GLU A 95 -10.76 -1.79 3.15
N LEU A 96 -9.95 -1.52 4.18
CA LEU A 96 -8.65 -0.86 4.08
C LEU A 96 -7.59 -1.65 4.85
N TYR A 97 -6.52 -2.02 4.15
CA TYR A 97 -5.38 -2.72 4.72
C TYR A 97 -4.20 -1.78 4.93
N VAL A 98 -3.64 -1.77 6.13
CA VAL A 98 -2.36 -1.11 6.41
C VAL A 98 -1.29 -2.20 6.46
N VAL A 99 -0.49 -2.28 5.40
CA VAL A 99 0.59 -3.26 5.24
C VAL A 99 1.85 -2.71 5.89
N TYR A 100 2.47 -3.49 6.78
CA TYR A 100 3.60 -3.03 7.60
C TYR A 100 4.64 -4.15 7.82
N PRO A 101 5.88 -3.82 8.26
CA PRO A 101 6.96 -4.79 8.38
C PRO A 101 6.95 -5.63 9.67
N GLY A 102 5.93 -5.48 10.55
CA GLY A 102 5.84 -6.26 11.78
C GLY A 102 5.21 -7.64 11.59
N GLU A 103 4.78 -8.25 12.68
CA GLU A 103 4.44 -9.68 12.73
C GLU A 103 2.99 -9.98 13.11
N LYS A 104 2.21 -8.96 13.50
CA LYS A 104 0.87 -9.16 14.05
C LYS A 104 -0.19 -8.48 13.20
N ARG A 105 -1.22 -9.25 12.85
CA ARG A 105 -2.47 -8.71 12.33
C ARG A 105 -3.34 -8.20 13.47
N TYR A 106 -3.93 -7.01 13.31
CA TYR A 106 -4.87 -6.47 14.28
C TYR A 106 -5.84 -5.46 13.65
N PRO A 107 -7.08 -5.34 14.16
CA PRO A 107 -8.00 -4.30 13.74
C PRO A 107 -7.50 -2.92 14.22
N LEU A 108 -7.54 -1.93 13.34
CA LEU A 108 -7.19 -0.54 13.65
C LEU A 108 -8.43 0.33 13.85
N ALA A 109 -9.49 0.05 13.10
CA ALA A 109 -10.82 0.64 13.19
C ALA A 109 -11.84 -0.23 12.43
N ASP A 110 -13.10 0.19 12.39
CA ASP A 110 -14.11 -0.48 11.54
C ASP A 110 -13.61 -0.54 10.08
N LYS A 111 -13.58 -1.76 9.52
CA LYS A 111 -13.08 -2.06 8.17
C LYS A 111 -11.62 -1.70 7.88
N VAL A 112 -10.84 -1.28 8.89
CA VAL A 112 -9.41 -0.98 8.74
C VAL A 112 -8.59 -1.99 9.53
N THR A 113 -7.72 -2.73 8.84
CA THR A 113 -6.90 -3.80 9.44
C THR A 113 -5.42 -3.56 9.16
N VAL A 114 -4.58 -3.66 10.19
CA VAL A 114 -3.13 -3.73 10.02
C VAL A 114 -2.73 -5.17 9.75
N VAL A 115 -1.94 -5.42 8.70
CA VAL A 115 -1.52 -6.77 8.28
C VAL A 115 -0.02 -6.79 7.99
N PRO A 116 0.74 -7.76 8.55
CA PRO A 116 2.14 -7.99 8.18
C PRO A 116 2.31 -8.17 6.68
N LEU A 117 3.33 -7.56 6.07
CA LEU A 117 3.65 -7.78 4.65
C LEU A 117 3.89 -9.26 4.34
N ALA A 118 4.52 -10.00 5.26
CA ALA A 118 4.75 -11.44 5.09
C ALA A 118 3.44 -12.25 5.02
N GLU A 119 2.43 -11.87 5.81
CA GLU A 119 1.10 -12.47 5.74
C GLU A 119 0.40 -12.04 4.45
N PHE A 120 0.44 -10.74 4.13
CA PHE A 120 -0.24 -10.16 2.97
C PHE A 120 0.28 -10.72 1.64
N ALA A 121 1.60 -10.90 1.50
CA ALA A 121 2.23 -11.46 0.31
C ALA A 121 2.09 -12.98 0.21
N GLY A 122 1.91 -13.67 1.35
CA GLY A 122 1.72 -15.11 1.42
C GLY A 122 0.26 -15.56 1.29
N ALA A 123 -0.69 -14.64 1.44
CA ALA A 123 -2.11 -14.93 1.44
C ALA A 123 -2.83 -14.25 0.27
N LEU A 124 -3.07 -15.02 -0.79
CA LEU A 124 -4.40 -15.33 -1.32
C LEU A 124 -4.35 -16.57 -2.22
#